data_AF-A0A3N5SF81-F1
#
_entry.id   AF-A0A3N5SF81-F1
#
_cell.length_a   1.000
_cell.length_b   1.000
_cell.length_c   1.000
_cell.angle_alpha   90.00
_cell.angle_beta   90.00
_cell.angle_gamma   90.00
#
_symmetry.space_group_name_H-M   'P 1'
#
loop_
_entity.id
_entity.type
_entity.pdbx_description
1 polymer ?
#
loop_
_entity_poly.entity_id
_entity_poly.type
_entity_poly.pdbx_seq_one_letter_code
_entity_poly.pdbx_strand_id
1 'polypeptide(L)'
;MDTICGSNRLTSYDMLPVGAILKIPSRDGILHSIKKGQDIHAVAAYYRVPVAKILAENRIRNYDFVQEGAALFIPDAKPMDMVPGFIWPTLSRALSCGYGWRRDPFTSERDFHKGLDIRARYEWVKATKYGKVTYAGWLGGYGMAVLIAHPGGYKSLYGHLSRITVREGQYVKQGQVIAKSGNTGRSTGPHLHFELIKSGAHLNPRGHLK
;
A
#
# COMPACT_ATOMS: atom_id res chain seq x y z
N MET A 1 -17.60 -0.48 -1.97
CA MET A 1 -16.88 0.82 -1.99
C MET A 1 -15.64 0.78 -2.88
N ASP A 2 -14.80 -0.26 -2.75
CA ASP A 2 -13.60 -0.48 -3.58
C ASP A 2 -13.87 -0.40 -5.09
N THR A 3 -15.04 -0.90 -5.51
CA THR A 3 -15.51 -0.90 -6.91
C THR A 3 -15.77 0.49 -7.47
N ILE A 4 -16.34 1.40 -6.68
CA ILE A 4 -16.59 2.77 -7.11
C ILE A 4 -15.25 3.50 -7.26
N CYS A 5 -14.31 3.34 -6.32
CA CYS A 5 -13.01 3.99 -6.45
C CYS A 5 -12.18 3.45 -7.62
N GLY A 6 -12.12 2.12 -7.79
CA GLY A 6 -11.42 1.50 -8.90
C GLY A 6 -12.02 1.90 -10.26
N SER A 7 -13.35 1.91 -10.35
CA SER A 7 -14.07 2.20 -11.61
C SER A 7 -14.08 3.68 -12.00
N ASN A 8 -13.77 4.57 -11.06
CA ASN A 8 -13.76 6.02 -11.28
C ASN A 8 -12.36 6.64 -11.16
N ARG A 9 -11.31 5.81 -11.04
CA ARG A 9 -9.93 6.25 -10.80
C ARG A 9 -9.84 7.24 -9.62
N LEU A 10 -10.72 7.09 -8.62
CA LEU A 10 -10.76 8.01 -7.48
C LEU A 10 -9.56 7.77 -6.58
N THR A 11 -8.86 8.85 -6.25
CA THR A 11 -7.68 8.83 -5.37
C THR A 11 -8.06 8.72 -3.89
N SER A 12 -9.31 8.97 -3.50
CA SER A 12 -9.81 8.88 -2.12
C SER A 12 -11.19 8.19 -2.04
N TYR A 13 -11.52 7.59 -0.89
CA TYR A 13 -12.89 7.13 -0.57
C TYR A 13 -13.76 8.27 -0.03
N ASP A 14 -13.12 9.32 0.48
CA ASP A 14 -13.74 10.39 1.26
C ASP A 14 -13.85 11.71 0.48
N MET A 15 -13.31 11.76 -0.75
CA MET A 15 -13.38 12.95 -1.59
C MET A 15 -13.90 12.61 -2.98
N LEU A 16 -15.05 13.19 -3.30
CA LEU A 16 -15.66 13.23 -4.61
C LEU A 16 -15.67 14.70 -5.06
N PRO A 17 -15.00 15.05 -6.18
CA PRO A 17 -15.10 16.39 -6.73
C PRO A 17 -16.56 16.74 -7.00
N VAL A 18 -16.98 17.96 -6.66
CA VAL A 18 -18.31 18.46 -6.99
C VAL A 18 -18.47 18.41 -8.52
N GLY A 19 -19.51 17.71 -9.00
CA GLY A 19 -19.75 17.48 -10.42
C GLY A 19 -19.08 16.23 -11.02
N ALA A 20 -18.40 15.39 -10.21
CA ALA A 20 -17.83 14.14 -10.71
C ALA A 20 -18.92 13.15 -11.16
N ILE A 21 -18.84 12.70 -12.41
CA ILE A 21 -19.69 11.63 -12.94
C ILE A 21 -19.10 10.28 -12.52
N LEU A 22 -19.82 9.57 -11.65
CA LEU A 22 -19.40 8.27 -11.15
C LEU A 22 -20.00 7.13 -11.95
N LYS A 23 -19.13 6.30 -12.52
CA LYS A 23 -19.42 4.94 -12.97
C LYS A 23 -19.60 4.06 -11.75
N ILE A 24 -20.85 3.73 -11.43
CA ILE A 24 -21.18 2.81 -10.34
C ILE A 24 -21.51 1.47 -10.98
N PRO A 25 -20.60 0.49 -10.96
CA PRO A 25 -20.93 -0.84 -11.42
C PRO A 25 -21.98 -1.45 -10.49
N SER A 26 -22.93 -2.18 -11.06
CA SER A 26 -23.99 -2.86 -10.31
C SER A 26 -23.49 -4.07 -9.51
N ARG A 27 -22.19 -4.38 -9.59
CA ARG A 27 -21.53 -5.54 -8.97
C ARG A 27 -20.10 -5.17 -8.57
N ASP A 28 -19.52 -5.93 -7.64
CA ASP A 28 -18.13 -5.73 -7.22
C ASP A 28 -17.14 -6.00 -8.38
N GLY A 29 -16.27 -5.04 -8.66
CA GLY A 29 -15.25 -5.11 -9.71
C GLY A 29 -14.58 -3.76 -10.00
N ILE A 30 -13.75 -3.69 -11.04
CA ILE A 30 -12.98 -2.48 -11.41
C ILE A 30 -13.06 -2.24 -12.90
N LEU A 31 -13.28 -0.99 -13.32
CA LEU A 31 -13.03 -0.60 -14.72
C LEU A 31 -11.53 -0.39 -14.96
N HIS A 32 -10.95 -1.27 -15.76
CA HIS A 32 -9.57 -1.20 -16.25
C HIS A 32 -9.55 -0.69 -17.69
N SER A 33 -8.64 0.23 -18.01
CA SER A 33 -8.39 0.63 -19.40
C SER A 33 -7.17 -0.11 -19.94
N ILE A 34 -7.34 -0.86 -21.03
CA ILE A 34 -6.25 -1.58 -21.70
C ILE A 34 -5.16 -0.59 -22.13
N LYS A 35 -3.93 -0.81 -21.67
CA LYS A 35 -2.76 -0.02 -22.06
C LYS A 35 -2.13 -0.55 -23.35
N LYS A 36 -1.30 0.26 -24.01
CA LYS A 36 -0.51 -0.14 -25.18
C LYS A 36 0.26 -1.43 -24.93
N GLY A 37 0.06 -2.44 -25.79
CA GLY A 37 0.72 -3.75 -25.71
C GLY A 37 0.20 -4.68 -24.60
N GLN A 38 -0.87 -4.31 -23.92
CA GLN A 38 -1.52 -5.15 -22.91
C GLN A 38 -2.65 -5.95 -23.54
N ASP A 39 -2.66 -7.27 -23.37
CA ASP A 39 -3.76 -8.13 -23.80
C ASP A 39 -4.68 -8.50 -22.63
N ILE A 40 -5.78 -9.20 -22.94
CA ILE A 40 -6.75 -9.62 -21.92
C ILE A 40 -6.15 -10.63 -20.94
N HIS A 41 -5.16 -11.44 -21.37
CA HIS A 41 -4.52 -12.44 -20.53
C HIS A 41 -3.65 -11.77 -19.46
N ALA A 42 -2.92 -10.72 -19.84
CA ALA A 42 -2.15 -9.89 -18.93
C ALA A 42 -3.05 -9.19 -17.91
N VAL A 43 -4.22 -8.67 -18.32
CA VAL A 43 -5.21 -8.08 -17.41
C VAL A 43 -5.76 -9.13 -16.45
N ALA A 44 -6.16 -10.29 -16.96
CA ALA A 44 -6.68 -11.40 -16.17
C ALA A 44 -5.66 -11.88 -15.11
N ALA A 45 -4.41 -12.07 -15.52
CA ALA A 45 -3.31 -12.43 -14.62
C ALA A 45 -3.04 -11.34 -13.58
N TYR A 46 -3.06 -10.07 -13.99
CA TYR A 46 -2.83 -8.92 -13.11
C TYR A 46 -3.87 -8.85 -11.98
N TYR A 47 -5.16 -8.96 -12.32
CA TYR A 47 -6.24 -8.91 -11.33
C TYR A 47 -6.53 -10.26 -10.67
N ARG A 48 -5.90 -11.35 -11.13
CA ARG A 48 -6.16 -12.74 -10.71
C ARG A 48 -7.61 -13.15 -10.91
N VAL A 49 -8.19 -12.72 -12.03
CA VAL A 49 -9.56 -13.03 -12.43
C VAL A 49 -9.51 -13.84 -13.72
N PRO A 50 -10.22 -14.98 -13.84
CA PRO A 50 -10.20 -15.78 -15.06
C PRO A 50 -10.66 -14.97 -16.29
N VAL A 51 -9.98 -15.15 -17.42
CA VAL A 51 -10.30 -14.49 -18.71
C VAL A 51 -11.77 -14.70 -19.08
N ALA A 52 -12.28 -15.94 -18.95
CA ALA A 52 -13.66 -16.27 -19.25
C ALA A 52 -14.66 -15.43 -18.45
N LYS A 53 -14.36 -15.12 -17.18
CA LYS A 53 -15.21 -14.29 -16.32
C LYS A 53 -15.20 -12.84 -16.78
N ILE A 54 -14.04 -12.32 -17.17
CA ILE A 54 -13.89 -10.96 -17.72
C ILE A 54 -14.65 -10.86 -19.05
N LEU A 55 -14.49 -11.82 -19.95
CA LEU A 55 -15.19 -11.84 -21.23
C LEU A 55 -16.71 -11.88 -21.06
N ALA A 56 -17.20 -12.77 -20.18
CA ALA A 56 -18.62 -12.91 -19.89
C ALA A 56 -19.23 -11.60 -19.37
N GLU A 57 -18.56 -10.93 -18.42
CA GLU A 57 -19.09 -9.71 -17.82
C GLU A 57 -18.97 -8.48 -18.71
N ASN A 58 -18.03 -8.46 -19.65
CA ASN A 58 -17.94 -7.41 -20.66
C ASN A 58 -18.73 -7.71 -21.93
N ARG A 59 -19.44 -8.85 -21.99
CA ARG A 59 -20.18 -9.33 -23.17
C ARG A 59 -19.30 -9.44 -24.42
N ILE A 60 -18.02 -9.78 -24.24
CA ILE A 60 -17.04 -9.94 -25.31
C ILE A 60 -17.00 -11.41 -25.72
N ARG A 61 -17.30 -11.69 -26.99
CA ARG A 61 -17.33 -13.06 -27.53
C ARG A 61 -15.96 -13.55 -28.02
N ASN A 62 -15.13 -12.64 -28.51
CA ASN A 62 -13.76 -12.93 -28.93
C ASN A 62 -12.83 -11.87 -28.34
N TYR A 63 -11.78 -12.33 -27.65
CA TYR A 63 -10.78 -11.46 -27.03
C TYR A 63 -9.94 -10.69 -28.04
N ASP A 64 -9.86 -11.12 -29.30
CA ASP A 64 -9.14 -10.42 -30.38
C ASP A 64 -9.71 -9.00 -30.63
N PHE A 65 -10.95 -8.74 -30.21
CA PHE A 65 -11.59 -7.43 -30.31
C PHE A 65 -11.29 -6.50 -29.12
N VAL A 66 -10.50 -6.93 -28.14
CA VAL A 66 -10.05 -6.08 -27.04
C VAL A 66 -8.88 -5.22 -27.52
N GLN A 67 -9.19 -3.97 -27.86
CA GLN A 67 -8.20 -3.02 -28.36
C GLN A 67 -7.65 -2.12 -27.25
N GLU A 68 -6.52 -1.47 -27.54
CA GLU A 68 -5.94 -0.42 -26.70
C GLU A 68 -6.99 0.66 -26.39
N GLY A 69 -7.03 1.11 -25.13
CA GLY A 69 -7.99 2.12 -24.67
C GLY A 69 -9.37 1.57 -24.31
N ALA A 70 -9.70 0.32 -24.66
CA ALA A 70 -10.96 -0.30 -24.26
C ALA A 70 -11.08 -0.36 -22.73
N ALA A 71 -12.26 0.02 -22.22
CA ALA A 71 -12.59 -0.09 -20.80
C ALA A 71 -13.22 -1.46 -20.52
N LEU A 72 -12.52 -2.31 -19.76
CA LEU A 72 -12.99 -3.60 -19.30
C LEU A 72 -13.43 -3.53 -17.84
N PHE A 73 -14.64 -3.96 -17.54
CA PHE A 73 -15.08 -4.27 -16.19
C PHE A 73 -14.48 -5.60 -15.75
N ILE A 74 -13.62 -5.56 -14.74
CA ILE A 74 -12.99 -6.75 -14.19
C ILE A 74 -13.78 -7.16 -12.94
N PRO A 75 -14.61 -8.21 -13.02
CA PRO A 75 -15.45 -8.63 -11.90
C PRO A 75 -14.58 -9.12 -10.74
N ASP A 76 -14.99 -8.80 -9.50
CA ASP A 76 -14.31 -9.12 -8.25
C ASP A 76 -12.87 -8.58 -8.11
N ALA A 77 -12.41 -7.78 -9.08
CA ALA A 77 -11.10 -7.17 -9.01
C ALA A 77 -11.02 -6.22 -7.80
N LYS A 78 -9.91 -6.34 -7.07
CA LYS A 78 -9.55 -5.42 -5.99
C LYS A 78 -8.57 -4.37 -6.52
N PRO A 79 -8.55 -3.13 -5.98
CA PRO A 79 -7.72 -2.05 -6.52
C PRO A 79 -6.23 -2.36 -6.39
N MET A 80 -5.63 -3.08 -7.33
CA MET A 80 -4.18 -3.27 -7.29
C MET A 80 -3.49 -2.00 -7.78
N ASP A 81 -2.65 -1.47 -6.90
CA ASP A 81 -1.42 -0.72 -7.17
C ASP A 81 -1.49 0.19 -8.41
N MET A 82 -2.25 1.28 -8.30
CA MET A 82 -2.37 2.30 -9.35
C MET A 82 -1.05 3.04 -9.64
N VAL A 83 -0.06 2.96 -8.74
CA VAL A 83 1.22 3.66 -8.84
C VAL A 83 2.37 2.68 -8.51
N PRO A 84 3.36 2.50 -9.40
CA PRO A 84 4.47 1.57 -9.18
C PRO A 84 5.44 2.06 -8.09
N GLY A 85 6.07 1.12 -7.38
CA GLY A 85 7.08 1.40 -6.35
C GLY A 85 6.50 1.63 -4.94
N PHE A 86 7.37 2.07 -4.03
CA PHE A 86 7.01 2.51 -2.68
C PHE A 86 7.36 3.99 -2.54
N ILE A 87 6.46 4.80 -2.00
CA ILE A 87 6.77 6.20 -1.68
C ILE A 87 7.32 6.32 -0.27
N TRP A 88 7.99 7.43 0.04
CA TRP A 88 8.34 7.79 1.41
C TRP A 88 7.10 7.87 2.33
N PRO A 89 7.17 7.31 3.55
CA PRO A 89 6.04 7.29 4.48
C PRO A 89 5.80 8.63 5.19
N THR A 90 6.75 9.55 5.16
CA THR A 90 6.72 10.86 5.83
C THR A 90 7.15 11.96 4.87
N LEU A 91 6.91 13.22 5.21
CA LEU A 91 7.45 14.35 4.47
C LEU A 91 8.97 14.41 4.61
N SER A 92 9.47 14.20 5.83
CA SER A 92 10.89 14.05 6.08
C SER A 92 11.46 12.81 5.38
N ARG A 93 12.63 12.97 4.77
CA ARG A 93 13.46 11.90 4.21
C ARG A 93 14.80 11.75 4.95
N ALA A 94 14.99 12.52 6.00
CA ALA A 94 16.21 12.52 6.80
C ALA A 94 16.21 11.30 7.73
N LEU A 95 17.32 10.57 7.77
CA LEU A 95 17.46 9.38 8.60
C LEU A 95 18.19 9.72 9.90
N SER A 96 17.73 9.15 11.01
CA SER A 96 18.49 9.05 12.26
C SER A 96 19.28 7.74 12.32
N CYS A 97 18.75 6.67 11.75
CA CYS A 97 19.44 5.38 11.65
C CYS A 97 19.05 4.64 10.36
N GLY A 98 20.00 3.93 9.77
CA GLY A 98 19.81 3.13 8.56
C GLY A 98 19.66 1.64 8.87
N TYR A 99 19.32 0.86 7.83
CA TYR A 99 19.27 -0.60 7.89
C TYR A 99 20.66 -1.20 8.02
N GLY A 100 20.83 -2.20 8.88
CA GLY A 100 22.08 -2.96 9.03
C GLY A 100 22.61 -3.02 10.46
N TRP A 101 23.86 -3.48 10.59
CA TRP A 101 24.53 -3.63 11.89
C TRP A 101 24.79 -2.28 12.55
N ARG A 102 24.42 -2.16 13.83
CA ARG A 102 24.67 -1.01 14.68
C ARG A 102 24.96 -1.44 16.11
N ARG A 103 25.34 -0.49 16.96
CA ARG A 103 25.29 -0.68 18.42
C ARG A 103 23.87 -0.40 18.91
N ASP A 104 23.30 -1.32 19.68
CA ASP A 104 21.99 -1.16 20.30
C ASP A 104 22.04 0.06 21.24
N PRO A 105 21.11 1.00 21.11
CA PRO A 105 21.19 2.27 21.82
C PRO A 105 20.86 2.17 23.32
N PHE A 106 20.43 1.01 23.82
CA PHE A 106 20.09 0.81 25.24
C PHE A 106 21.08 -0.10 25.97
N THR A 107 21.67 -1.07 25.28
CA THR A 107 22.57 -2.09 25.84
C THR A 107 24.02 -1.92 25.36
N SER A 108 24.24 -1.11 24.32
CA SER A 108 25.53 -0.94 23.63
C SER A 108 26.07 -2.20 22.94
N GLU A 109 25.30 -3.29 22.92
CA GLU A 109 25.64 -4.53 22.24
C GLU A 109 25.46 -4.41 20.72
N ARG A 110 25.92 -5.40 19.96
CA ARG A 110 25.76 -5.42 18.50
C ARG A 110 24.35 -5.88 18.14
N ASP A 111 23.58 -5.02 17.46
CA ASP A 111 22.22 -5.28 17.00
C ASP A 111 22.09 -5.09 15.48
N PHE A 112 21.17 -5.82 14.86
CA PHE A 112 20.86 -5.68 13.44
C PHE A 112 19.55 -4.91 13.26
N HIS A 113 19.66 -3.68 12.78
CA HIS A 113 18.53 -2.81 12.56
C HIS A 113 17.78 -3.19 11.27
N LYS A 114 16.55 -3.68 11.42
CA LYS A 114 15.71 -4.27 10.35
C LYS A 114 14.99 -3.26 9.46
N GLY A 115 15.18 -1.97 9.70
CA GLY A 115 14.45 -0.89 9.02
C GLY A 115 15.23 0.41 8.90
N LEU A 116 14.49 1.50 8.69
CA LEU A 116 14.98 2.87 8.72
C LEU A 116 14.33 3.61 9.88
N ASP A 117 15.13 4.36 10.62
CA ASP A 117 14.63 5.34 11.58
C ASP A 117 14.62 6.69 10.87
N ILE A 118 13.43 7.19 10.56
CA ILE A 118 13.21 8.44 9.84
C ILE A 118 12.93 9.55 10.85
N ARG A 119 13.64 10.68 10.73
CA ARG A 119 13.48 11.86 11.58
C ARG A 119 12.12 12.52 11.30
N ALA A 120 11.09 12.03 11.99
CA ALA A 120 9.71 12.49 11.86
C ALA A 120 9.11 12.65 13.26
N ARG A 121 9.01 13.88 13.75
CA ARG A 121 8.53 14.17 15.12
C ARG A 121 7.04 14.47 15.10
N TYR A 122 6.23 13.48 15.49
CA TYR A 122 4.77 13.62 15.49
C TYR A 122 4.21 14.08 14.14
N GLU A 123 4.77 13.57 13.04
CA GLU A 123 4.32 13.85 11.68
C GLU A 123 3.26 12.85 11.23
N TRP A 124 2.44 13.24 10.25
CA TRP A 124 1.52 12.30 9.60
C TRP A 124 2.30 11.26 8.80
N VAL A 125 1.94 9.99 9.01
CA VAL A 125 2.53 8.82 8.36
C VAL A 125 1.57 8.30 7.31
N LYS A 126 2.09 8.04 6.12
CA LYS A 126 1.35 7.58 4.95
C LYS A 126 1.72 6.14 4.60
N ALA A 127 0.74 5.40 4.09
CA ALA A 127 0.98 4.10 3.48
C ALA A 127 1.92 4.25 2.27
N THR A 128 2.99 3.48 2.24
CA THR A 128 4.03 3.57 1.21
C THR A 128 3.60 2.91 -0.10
N LYS A 129 2.56 2.06 -0.04
CA LYS A 129 1.98 1.35 -1.18
C LYS A 129 0.56 0.91 -0.87
N TYR A 130 -0.25 0.66 -1.89
CA TYR A 130 -1.58 0.06 -1.70
C TYR A 130 -1.47 -1.29 -0.97
N GLY A 131 -2.39 -1.56 -0.05
CA GLY A 131 -2.40 -2.84 0.64
C GLY A 131 -3.53 -2.99 1.63
N LYS A 132 -3.54 -4.13 2.34
CA LYS A 132 -4.46 -4.44 3.43
C LYS A 132 -3.73 -4.33 4.76
N VAL A 133 -4.28 -3.57 5.70
CA VAL A 133 -3.80 -3.52 7.07
C VAL A 133 -3.98 -4.90 7.70
N THR A 134 -2.87 -5.54 8.07
CA THR A 134 -2.86 -6.86 8.73
C THR A 134 -2.67 -6.76 10.23
N TYR A 135 -2.30 -5.58 10.74
CA TYR A 135 -2.19 -5.32 12.18
C TYR A 135 -2.25 -3.81 12.44
N ALA A 136 -2.92 -3.41 13.52
CA ALA A 136 -2.99 -2.04 13.99
C ALA A 136 -3.17 -2.03 15.51
N GLY A 137 -2.11 -1.73 16.27
CA GLY A 137 -2.15 -1.83 17.73
C GLY A 137 -0.77 -1.82 18.38
N TRP A 138 -0.68 -2.27 19.63
CA TRP A 138 0.58 -2.33 20.37
C TRP A 138 1.37 -3.62 20.07
N LEU A 139 2.57 -3.47 19.50
CA LEU A 139 3.41 -4.58 19.02
C LEU A 139 4.78 -4.61 19.72
N GLY A 140 4.78 -4.94 21.01
CA GLY A 140 6.02 -5.13 21.78
C GLY A 140 6.96 -3.92 21.72
N GLY A 141 8.23 -4.15 21.37
CA GLY A 141 9.25 -3.10 21.28
C GLY A 141 8.95 -2.01 20.24
N TYR A 142 8.15 -2.30 19.22
CA TYR A 142 7.71 -1.31 18.23
C TYR A 142 6.72 -0.28 18.80
N GLY A 143 6.17 -0.51 20.00
CA GLY A 143 5.12 0.35 20.55
C GLY A 143 3.84 0.26 19.72
N MET A 144 3.15 1.38 19.53
CA MET A 144 2.03 1.41 18.60
C MET A 144 2.55 1.26 17.16
N ALA A 145 2.00 0.29 16.45
CA ALA A 145 2.45 -0.08 15.12
C ALA A 145 1.30 -0.38 14.16
N VAL A 146 1.57 -0.20 12.87
CA VAL A 146 0.71 -0.63 11.76
C VAL A 146 1.52 -1.55 10.86
N LEU A 147 0.94 -2.69 10.45
CA LEU A 147 1.49 -3.53 9.39
C LEU A 147 0.52 -3.56 8.21
N ILE A 148 1.06 -3.42 7.00
CA ILE A 148 0.29 -3.47 5.75
C ILE A 148 0.87 -4.55 4.85
N ALA A 149 0.03 -5.50 4.42
CA ALA A 149 0.37 -6.45 3.37
C ALA A 149 0.06 -5.87 1.99
N HIS A 150 1.01 -5.99 1.08
CA HIS A 150 0.96 -5.46 -0.28
C HIS A 150 1.00 -6.59 -1.31
N PRO A 151 0.60 -6.31 -2.57
CA PRO A 151 0.81 -7.23 -3.68
C PRO A 151 2.30 -7.64 -3.83
N GLY A 152 2.53 -8.82 -4.42
CA GLY A 152 3.89 -9.32 -4.68
C GLY A 152 4.64 -9.85 -3.45
N GLY A 153 3.92 -10.17 -2.36
CA GLY A 153 4.52 -10.76 -1.15
C GLY A 153 5.23 -9.75 -0.25
N TYR A 154 5.01 -8.45 -0.48
CA TYR A 154 5.59 -7.38 0.34
C TYR A 154 4.73 -7.09 1.57
N LYS A 155 5.38 -6.64 2.64
CA LYS A 155 4.74 -6.03 3.81
C LYS A 155 5.53 -4.79 4.22
N SER A 156 4.84 -3.79 4.76
CA SER A 156 5.48 -2.65 5.43
C SER A 156 5.07 -2.60 6.90
N LEU A 157 6.01 -2.18 7.75
CA LEU A 157 5.79 -1.97 9.18
C LEU A 157 6.09 -0.51 9.52
N TYR A 158 5.21 0.10 10.31
CA TYR A 158 5.34 1.47 10.81
C TYR A 158 5.29 1.43 12.34
N GLY A 159 6.40 1.70 13.01
CA GLY A 159 6.55 1.62 14.46
C GLY A 159 6.68 2.98 15.16
N HIS A 160 6.69 2.92 16.49
CA HIS A 160 6.80 4.06 17.42
C HIS A 160 5.72 5.14 17.22
N LEU A 161 4.53 4.74 16.78
CA LEU A 161 3.45 5.68 16.46
C LEU A 161 2.87 6.33 17.73
N SER A 162 2.37 7.56 17.61
CA SER A 162 1.61 8.24 18.69
C SER A 162 0.11 8.06 18.53
N ARG A 163 -0.36 7.84 17.30
CA ARG A 163 -1.77 7.66 16.97
C ARG A 163 -1.91 6.80 15.72
N ILE A 164 -2.89 5.89 15.72
CA ILE A 164 -3.27 5.09 14.56
C ILE A 164 -4.62 5.63 14.05
N THR A 165 -4.77 5.72 12.73
CA THR A 165 -6.02 6.21 12.07
C THR A 165 -6.67 5.16 11.17
N VAL A 166 -6.20 3.92 11.23
CA VAL A 166 -6.70 2.77 10.47
C VAL A 166 -6.91 1.56 11.38
N ARG A 167 -7.66 0.57 10.91
CA ARG A 167 -7.93 -0.67 11.64
C ARG A 167 -7.48 -1.90 10.86
N GLU A 168 -7.25 -3.00 11.57
CA GLU A 168 -7.00 -4.29 10.94
C GLU A 168 -8.13 -4.66 9.96
N GLY A 169 -7.77 -5.26 8.83
CA GLY A 169 -8.70 -5.62 7.77
C GLY A 169 -8.94 -4.52 6.74
N GLN A 170 -8.64 -3.25 7.06
CA GLN A 170 -8.86 -2.10 6.18
C GLN A 170 -7.91 -2.11 4.97
N TYR A 171 -8.43 -1.79 3.79
CA TYR A 171 -7.60 -1.49 2.62
C TYR A 171 -7.19 -0.02 2.61
N VAL A 172 -5.94 0.25 2.25
CA VAL A 172 -5.38 1.61 2.17
C VAL A 172 -4.70 1.85 0.83
N LYS A 173 -4.78 3.08 0.35
CA LYS A 173 -4.12 3.53 -0.87
C LYS A 173 -2.70 4.00 -0.58
N GLN A 174 -1.82 3.94 -1.58
CA GLN A 174 -0.53 4.61 -1.49
C GLN A 174 -0.74 6.11 -1.21
N GLY A 175 -0.01 6.67 -0.24
CA GLY A 175 -0.13 8.07 0.17
C GLY A 175 -1.26 8.37 1.16
N GLN A 176 -2.15 7.41 1.43
CA GLN A 176 -3.19 7.57 2.44
C GLN A 176 -2.57 7.68 3.84
N VAL A 177 -3.04 8.65 4.64
CA VAL A 177 -2.63 8.78 6.04
C VAL A 177 -3.14 7.58 6.84
N ILE A 178 -2.23 6.92 7.56
CA ILE A 178 -2.52 5.72 8.36
C ILE A 178 -2.25 5.90 9.85
N ALA A 179 -1.41 6.87 10.21
CA ALA A 179 -0.97 7.08 11.58
C ALA A 179 -0.29 8.44 11.73
N LYS A 180 0.12 8.75 12.97
CA LYS A 180 1.03 9.83 13.32
C LYS A 180 2.27 9.23 14.00
N SER A 181 3.47 9.64 13.59
CA SER A 181 4.73 9.19 14.21
C SER A 181 4.78 9.63 15.68
N GLY A 182 5.72 9.10 16.45
CA GLY A 182 5.72 9.32 17.90
C GLY A 182 6.98 8.80 18.56
N ASN A 183 6.83 8.35 19.80
CA ASN A 183 7.92 7.86 20.64
C ASN A 183 7.46 6.70 21.55
N THR A 184 6.49 5.90 21.10
CA THR A 184 5.97 4.78 21.90
C THR A 184 6.88 3.55 21.79
N GLY A 185 6.78 2.63 22.75
CA GLY A 185 7.59 1.43 22.79
C GLY A 185 9.05 1.70 23.15
N ARG A 186 9.97 0.88 22.63
CA ARG A 186 11.40 0.98 22.89
C ARG A 186 12.05 1.95 21.91
N SER A 187 11.96 3.25 22.21
CA SER A 187 12.47 4.34 21.38
C SER A 187 13.26 5.35 22.23
N THR A 188 14.38 5.86 21.72
CA THR A 188 15.24 6.85 22.40
C THR A 188 14.81 8.30 22.17
N GLY A 189 13.94 8.55 21.19
CA GLY A 189 13.39 9.86 20.92
C GLY A 189 12.42 9.86 19.73
N PRO A 190 11.60 10.90 19.52
CA PRO A 190 10.54 10.84 18.53
C PRO A 190 11.03 10.64 17.09
N HIS A 191 10.58 9.57 16.44
CA HIS A 191 10.89 9.21 15.05
C HIS A 191 9.83 8.25 14.48
N LEU A 192 9.95 7.91 13.18
CA LEU A 192 9.23 6.78 12.59
C LEU A 192 10.22 5.64 12.35
N HIS A 193 9.97 4.47 12.91
CA HIS A 193 10.65 3.24 12.51
C HIS A 193 9.88 2.60 11.35
N PHE A 194 10.54 2.39 10.21
CA PHE A 194 9.93 1.87 8.99
C PHE A 194 10.68 0.64 8.48
N GLU A 195 9.97 -0.47 8.29
CA GLU A 195 10.53 -1.67 7.68
C GLU A 195 9.81 -2.02 6.38
N LEU A 196 10.55 -2.66 5.47
CA LEU A 196 10.02 -3.29 4.28
C LEU A 196 10.41 -4.77 4.29
N ILE A 197 9.43 -5.65 4.14
CA ILE A 197 9.59 -7.10 4.25
C ILE A 197 9.10 -7.74 2.96
N LYS A 198 9.82 -8.72 2.43
CA LYS A 198 9.39 -9.51 1.27
C LYS A 198 9.56 -10.99 1.57
N SER A 199 8.47 -11.74 1.48
CA SER A 199 8.48 -13.20 1.71
C SER A 199 9.16 -13.61 3.03
N GLY A 200 9.00 -12.81 4.09
CA GLY A 200 9.59 -13.05 5.41
C GLY A 200 10.98 -12.44 5.64
N ALA A 201 11.68 -11.99 4.61
CA ALA A 201 12.98 -11.34 4.74
C ALA A 201 12.84 -9.81 4.83
N HIS A 202 13.51 -9.20 5.82
CA HIS A 202 13.62 -7.74 5.89
C HIS A 202 14.56 -7.24 4.79
N LEU A 203 14.13 -6.19 4.08
CA LEU A 203 14.88 -5.56 3.01
C LEU A 203 15.37 -4.20 3.49
N ASN A 204 16.49 -3.73 2.93
CA ASN A 204 16.89 -2.34 3.09
C ASN A 204 15.86 -1.43 2.37
N PRO A 205 15.05 -0.64 3.11
CA PRO A 205 13.98 0.12 2.49
C PRO A 205 14.49 1.27 1.62
N ARG A 206 15.73 1.75 1.86
CA ARG A 206 16.30 2.89 1.13
C ARG A 206 16.44 2.64 -0.38
N GLY A 207 16.66 1.39 -0.79
CA GLY A 207 16.73 1.01 -2.22
C GLY A 207 15.36 0.88 -2.91
N HIS A 208 14.26 1.00 -2.16
CA HIS A 208 12.90 0.73 -2.66
C HIS A 208 11.98 1.96 -2.63
N LEU A 209 12.30 2.95 -1.79
CA LEU A 209 11.54 4.17 -1.62
C LEU A 209 11.85 5.20 -2.72
N LYS A 210 10.82 5.80 -3.30
CA LYS A 210 10.86 6.84 -4.34
C LYS A 210 10.20 8.13 -3.87
#